data_AF-A0A1Z8SW10-F1
#
_entry.id   AF-A0A1Z8SW10-F1
#
_cell.length_a   1.000
_cell.length_b   1.000
_cell.length_c   1.000
_cell.angle_alpha   90.00
_cell.angle_beta   90.00
_cell.angle_gamma   90.00
#
_symmetry.space_group_name_H-M   'P 1'
#
loop_
_entity.id
_entity.type
_entity.pdbx_description
1 polymer ?
#
loop_
_entity_poly.entity_id
_entity_poly.type
_entity_poly.pdbx_seq_one_letter_code
_entity_poly.pdbx_strand_id
1 'polypeptide(L)'
;MKYLNLKILIILFASFIHGSSAQDKTGDVDKKLVLVRIASLNTIDSNEEFQKNVQLVQQQRSLAAQLVSKIEMSESDKEKADLQAQLDLLQKKLNENNQLMFKTYGFSLNRNYVLTVEKSHIHMWVTEEEAKAMGKQSAESKP
;
A
#
# COMPACT_ATOMS: atom_id res chain seq x y z
N MET A 1 -26.85 9.64 29.07
CA MET A 1 -26.53 9.31 27.67
C MET A 1 -25.74 8.00 27.69
N LYS A 2 -26.26 6.96 27.01
CA LYS A 2 -25.62 5.64 26.96
C LYS A 2 -24.40 5.75 26.04
N TYR A 3 -23.19 5.64 26.61
CA TYR A 3 -21.97 5.48 25.84
C TYR A 3 -22.08 4.15 25.09
N LEU A 4 -22.33 4.26 23.79
CA LEU A 4 -22.43 3.13 22.88
C LEU A 4 -21.01 2.56 22.72
N ASN A 5 -20.78 1.43 23.37
CA ASN A 5 -19.59 0.60 23.26
C ASN A 5 -19.34 0.20 21.79
N LEU A 6 -18.68 1.06 21.02
CA LEU A 6 -18.16 0.71 19.72
C LEU A 6 -16.72 0.26 19.94
N LYS A 7 -16.50 -1.05 19.90
CA LYS A 7 -15.17 -1.66 19.92
C LYS A 7 -14.37 -1.12 18.73
N ILE A 8 -13.63 -0.05 18.94
CA ILE A 8 -12.63 0.45 17.99
C ILE A 8 -11.52 -0.61 18.01
N LEU A 9 -11.60 -1.56 17.08
CA LEU A 9 -10.52 -2.50 16.84
C LEU A 9 -9.42 -1.76 16.09
N ILE A 10 -8.59 -1.05 16.86
CA ILE A 10 -7.35 -0.44 16.38
C ILE A 10 -6.39 -1.59 16.07
N ILE A 11 -6.31 -1.99 14.80
CA ILE A 11 -5.20 -2.80 14.32
C ILE A 11 -4.13 -1.84 13.79
N LEU A 12 -3.38 -1.26 14.73
CA LEU A 12 -2.08 -0.62 14.50
C LEU A 12 -1.04 -1.73 14.29
N PHE A 13 -0.93 -2.26 13.06
CA PHE A 13 0.30 -2.97 12.68
C PHE A 13 1.29 -1.95 12.10
N ALA A 14 2.13 -1.43 12.98
CA ALA A 14 3.55 -1.28 12.66
C ALA A 14 4.04 -2.67 12.17
N SER A 15 4.87 -2.81 11.15
CA SER A 15 6.17 -2.19 11.05
C SER A 15 6.71 -2.42 9.64
N PHE A 16 7.34 -1.38 9.08
CA PHE A 16 8.42 -1.58 8.13
C PHE A 16 9.58 -2.23 8.91
N ILE A 17 10.08 -3.34 8.38
CA ILE A 17 10.99 -4.35 8.95
C ILE A 17 12.17 -3.77 9.77
N HIS A 18 12.39 -4.26 11.00
CA HIS A 18 13.70 -4.61 11.62
C HIS A 18 13.43 -5.49 12.87
N GLY A 19 14.20 -6.58 13.03
CA GLY A 19 13.97 -7.60 14.04
C GLY A 19 14.11 -7.11 15.49
N SER A 20 13.15 -7.48 16.31
CA SER A 20 13.30 -7.75 17.75
C SER A 20 12.07 -8.51 18.23
N SER A 21 12.29 -9.76 18.59
CA SER A 21 11.28 -10.69 19.07
C SER A 21 10.81 -10.26 20.46
N ALA A 22 9.58 -9.77 20.58
CA ALA A 22 8.85 -9.75 21.84
C ALA A 22 7.66 -10.70 21.70
N GLN A 23 7.84 -11.84 22.37
CA GLN A 23 6.98 -13.00 22.42
C GLN A 23 5.65 -12.68 23.12
N ASP A 24 4.52 -12.93 22.45
CA ASP A 24 3.29 -13.23 23.17
C ASP A 24 2.75 -14.59 22.72
N LYS A 25 2.74 -15.52 23.67
CA LYS A 25 2.35 -16.92 23.49
C LYS A 25 0.86 -17.04 23.75
N THR A 26 0.05 -17.23 22.71
CA THR A 26 -1.18 -18.03 22.80
C THR A 26 -1.47 -18.69 21.45
N GLY A 27 -1.14 -19.98 21.36
CA GLY A 27 -1.65 -20.96 20.39
C GLY A 27 -1.83 -20.52 18.94
N ASP A 28 -0.73 -20.35 18.19
CA ASP A 28 -0.83 -20.32 16.73
C ASP A 28 -0.48 -21.71 16.21
N VAL A 29 -1.49 -22.39 15.65
CA VAL A 29 -1.26 -23.49 14.71
C VAL A 29 -0.23 -22.97 13.71
N ASP A 30 0.84 -23.71 13.49
CA ASP A 30 1.98 -23.37 12.63
C ASP A 30 1.48 -23.04 11.19
N LYS A 31 1.00 -21.80 11.01
CA LYS A 31 0.36 -21.34 9.78
C LYS A 31 1.46 -21.01 8.81
N LYS A 32 1.89 -22.03 8.07
CA LYS A 32 2.78 -21.88 6.93
C LYS A 32 2.23 -20.82 5.98
N LEU A 33 2.92 -19.69 5.90
CA LEU A 33 2.61 -18.62 4.96
C LEU A 33 2.96 -19.07 3.54
N VAL A 34 2.07 -18.80 2.58
CA VAL A 34 2.27 -19.09 1.16
C VAL A 34 2.12 -17.79 0.37
N LEU A 35 3.06 -17.54 -0.54
CA LEU A 35 2.97 -16.42 -1.47
C LEU A 35 1.96 -16.75 -2.57
N VAL A 36 0.99 -15.86 -2.78
CA VAL A 36 -0.04 -15.99 -3.83
C VAL A 36 0.03 -14.77 -4.73
N ARG A 37 0.11 -14.99 -6.05
CA ARG A 37 0.02 -13.91 -7.03
C ARG A 37 -1.42 -13.42 -7.12
N ILE A 38 -1.64 -12.15 -6.75
CA ILE A 38 -2.96 -11.52 -6.73
C ILE A 38 -3.32 -10.76 -8.01
N ALA A 39 -2.32 -10.21 -8.72
CA ALA A 39 -2.48 -9.51 -9.99
C ALA A 39 -1.15 -9.46 -10.76
N SER A 40 -1.23 -9.25 -12.07
CA SER A 40 -0.09 -8.91 -12.94
C SER A 40 -0.37 -7.57 -13.61
N LEU A 41 0.52 -6.60 -13.44
CA LEU A 41 0.45 -5.28 -14.05
C LEU A 41 1.28 -5.30 -15.34
N ASN A 42 0.62 -5.51 -16.47
CA ASN A 42 1.29 -5.84 -17.73
C ASN A 42 1.77 -4.63 -18.55
N THR A 43 1.51 -3.41 -18.07
CA THR A 43 1.90 -2.17 -18.73
C THR A 43 2.62 -1.24 -17.74
N ILE A 44 3.47 -0.36 -18.27
CA ILE A 44 4.17 0.67 -17.49
C ILE A 44 3.13 1.58 -16.81
N ASP A 45 2.16 2.09 -17.58
CA ASP A 45 1.12 2.99 -17.09
C ASP A 45 0.31 2.38 -15.93
N SER A 46 -0.11 1.10 -16.04
CA SER A 46 -0.85 0.43 -14.98
C SER A 46 0.02 0.20 -13.73
N ASN A 47 1.31 -0.03 -13.88
CA ASN A 47 2.23 -0.11 -12.76
C ASN A 47 2.44 1.26 -12.09
N GLU A 48 2.60 2.33 -12.87
CA GLU A 48 2.70 3.69 -12.32
C GLU A 48 1.43 4.11 -11.59
N GLU A 49 0.26 3.86 -12.18
CA GLU A 49 -1.03 4.17 -11.56
C GLU A 49 -1.21 3.40 -10.25
N PHE A 50 -0.89 2.10 -10.24
CA PHE A 50 -0.90 1.30 -9.03
C PHE A 50 0.03 1.88 -7.95
N GLN A 51 1.26 2.24 -8.31
CA GLN A 51 2.21 2.84 -7.36
C GLN A 51 1.71 4.17 -6.79
N LYS A 52 1.18 5.06 -7.65
CA LYS A 52 0.57 6.34 -7.24
C LYS A 52 -0.60 6.10 -6.27
N ASN A 53 -1.47 5.14 -6.59
CA ASN A 53 -2.61 4.81 -5.76
C ASN A 53 -2.21 4.19 -4.42
N VAL A 54 -1.21 3.30 -4.40
CA VAL A 54 -0.65 2.75 -3.14
C VAL A 54 -0.11 3.88 -2.26
N GLN A 55 0.68 4.80 -2.82
CA GLN A 55 1.23 5.93 -2.08
C GLN A 55 0.12 6.84 -1.51
N LEU A 56 -0.88 7.17 -2.32
CA LEU A 56 -2.01 7.99 -1.89
C LEU A 56 -2.74 7.38 -0.69
N VAL A 57 -3.03 6.08 -0.76
CA VAL A 57 -3.77 5.39 0.31
C VAL A 57 -2.90 5.26 1.57
N GLN A 58 -1.59 5.07 1.45
CA GLN A 58 -0.68 5.09 2.59
C GLN A 58 -0.61 6.48 3.26
N GLN A 59 -0.56 7.55 2.47
CA GLN A 59 -0.59 8.92 3.00
C GLN A 59 -1.89 9.22 3.75
N GLN A 60 -3.04 8.82 3.18
CA GLN A 60 -4.34 8.96 3.84
C GLN A 60 -4.40 8.18 5.15
N ARG A 61 -3.84 6.97 5.20
CA ARG A 61 -3.75 6.17 6.45
C ARG A 61 -2.88 6.86 7.50
N SER A 62 -1.74 7.42 7.11
CA SER A 62 -0.87 8.19 8.02
C SER A 62 -1.59 9.42 8.59
N LEU A 63 -2.32 10.15 7.74
CA LEU A 63 -3.11 11.29 8.18
C LEU A 63 -4.23 10.88 9.15
N ALA A 64 -4.89 9.75 8.91
CA ALA A 64 -5.90 9.22 9.83
C ALA A 64 -5.30 8.90 11.20
N ALA A 65 -4.12 8.28 11.25
CA ALA A 65 -3.41 8.02 12.50
C ALA A 65 -3.03 9.31 13.24
N GLN A 66 -2.60 10.35 12.52
CA GLN A 66 -2.31 11.66 13.11
C GLN A 66 -3.56 12.34 13.68
N LEU A 67 -4.71 12.25 12.99
CA LEU A 67 -5.97 12.78 13.50
C LEU A 67 -6.42 12.07 14.77
N VAL A 68 -6.30 10.74 14.82
CA VAL A 68 -6.57 9.95 16.04
C VAL A 68 -5.70 10.43 17.20
N SER A 69 -4.39 10.57 16.99
CA SER A 69 -3.48 11.05 18.02
C SER A 69 -3.85 12.46 18.51
N LYS A 70 -4.25 13.38 17.61
CA LYS A 70 -4.71 14.72 18.00
C LYS A 70 -6.01 14.71 18.79
N ILE A 71 -6.95 13.82 18.46
CA ILE A 71 -8.21 13.65 19.21
C ILE A 71 -7.90 13.19 20.65
N GLU A 72 -6.98 12.23 20.80
CA GLU A 72 -6.57 11.71 22.10
C GLU A 72 -5.87 12.76 22.96
N MET A 73 -5.10 13.66 22.34
CA MET A 73 -4.35 14.71 23.03
C MET A 73 -5.16 15.98 23.30
N SER A 74 -6.27 16.22 22.60
CA SER A 74 -7.07 17.43 22.80
C SER A 74 -7.82 17.37 24.15
N GLU A 75 -7.92 18.51 24.82
CA GLU A 75 -8.75 18.67 26.03
C GLU A 75 -10.09 19.35 25.73
N SER A 76 -10.27 19.88 24.51
CA SER A 76 -11.45 20.63 24.09
C SER A 76 -12.46 19.72 23.40
N ASP A 77 -13.67 19.62 23.95
CA ASP A 77 -14.76 18.84 23.34
C ASP A 77 -15.13 19.35 21.94
N LYS A 78 -15.03 20.67 21.71
CA LYS A 78 -15.27 21.27 20.40
C LYS A 78 -14.20 20.83 19.39
N GLU A 79 -12.93 20.89 19.78
CA GLU A 79 -11.83 20.48 18.90
C GLU A 79 -11.86 18.98 18.62
N LYS A 80 -12.18 18.15 19.61
CA LYS A 80 -12.42 16.71 19.42
C LYS A 80 -13.52 16.45 18.40
N ALA A 81 -14.65 17.16 18.48
CA ALA A 81 -15.74 17.01 17.53
C ALA A 81 -15.32 17.38 16.10
N ASP A 82 -14.59 18.48 15.94
CA ASP A 82 -14.10 18.94 14.62
C ASP A 82 -13.06 17.97 14.03
N LEU A 83 -12.15 17.44 14.86
CA LEU A 83 -11.16 16.43 14.44
C LEU A 83 -11.82 15.08 14.13
N GLN A 84 -12.84 14.68 14.89
CA GLN A 84 -13.60 13.46 14.63
C GLN A 84 -14.35 13.55 13.30
N ALA A 85 -14.97 14.69 12.99
CA ALA A 85 -15.62 14.89 11.69
C ALA A 85 -14.63 14.80 10.52
N GLN A 86 -13.43 15.34 10.67
CA GLN A 86 -12.36 15.20 9.67
C GLN A 86 -11.89 13.75 9.52
N LEU A 87 -11.77 13.02 10.63
CA LEU A 87 -11.41 11.61 10.63
C LEU A 87 -12.47 10.77 9.92
N ASP A 88 -13.76 11.00 10.18
CA ASP A 88 -14.87 10.26 9.57
C ASP A 88 -14.91 10.45 8.05
N LEU A 89 -14.72 11.69 7.58
CA LEU A 89 -14.63 11.99 6.15
C LEU A 89 -13.43 11.28 5.50
N LEU A 90 -12.27 11.29 6.17
CA LEU A 90 -11.07 10.64 5.69
C LEU A 90 -11.23 9.11 5.66
N GLN A 91 -11.85 8.53 6.68
CA GLN A 91 -12.14 7.09 6.76
C GLN A 91 -13.08 6.64 5.64
N LYS A 92 -14.14 7.41 5.36
CA LYS A 92 -15.04 7.12 4.25
C LYS A 92 -14.27 7.06 2.92
N LYS A 93 -13.43 8.07 2.66
CA LYS A 93 -12.62 8.12 1.43
C LYS A 93 -11.58 7.00 1.36
N LEU A 94 -10.95 6.66 2.48
CA LEU A 94 -10.03 5.52 2.59
C LEU A 94 -10.72 4.20 2.24
N ASN A 95 -11.93 4.00 2.74
CA ASN A 95 -12.71 2.79 2.47
C ASN A 95 -13.11 2.68 0.99
N GLU A 96 -13.56 3.78 0.39
CA GLU A 96 -13.88 3.85 -1.04
C GLU A 96 -12.64 3.54 -1.91
N ASN A 97 -11.49 4.16 -1.60
CA ASN A 97 -10.24 3.92 -2.31
C ASN A 97 -9.75 2.48 -2.13
N ASN A 98 -9.84 1.93 -0.93
CA ASN A 98 -9.43 0.55 -0.66
C ASN A 98 -10.33 -0.47 -1.38
N GLN A 99 -11.64 -0.20 -1.49
CA GLN A 99 -12.55 -1.02 -2.29
C GLN A 99 -12.20 -0.96 -3.78
N LEU A 100 -11.86 0.23 -4.30
CA LEU A 100 -11.43 0.37 -5.69
C LEU A 100 -10.12 -0.40 -5.94
N MET A 101 -9.13 -0.23 -5.06
CA MET A 101 -7.85 -0.94 -5.13
C MET A 101 -8.02 -2.46 -5.09
N PHE A 102 -8.95 -2.95 -4.26
CA PHE A 102 -9.26 -4.37 -4.21
C PHE A 102 -9.92 -4.87 -5.49
N LYS A 103 -10.89 -4.13 -6.03
CA LYS A 103 -11.58 -4.49 -7.28
C LYS A 103 -10.65 -4.49 -8.49
N THR A 104 -9.76 -3.50 -8.59
CA THR A 104 -8.88 -3.33 -9.75
C THR A 104 -7.65 -4.23 -9.68
N TYR A 105 -7.07 -4.42 -8.49
CA TYR A 105 -5.75 -5.04 -8.34
C TYR A 105 -5.70 -6.19 -7.32
N GLY A 106 -6.79 -6.51 -6.62
CA GLY A 106 -6.78 -7.45 -5.49
C GLY A 106 -6.01 -6.92 -4.27
N PHE A 107 -5.73 -5.62 -4.22
CA PHE A 107 -4.95 -4.96 -3.17
C PHE A 107 -5.82 -4.52 -1.98
N SER A 108 -5.32 -4.68 -0.76
CA SER A 108 -6.01 -4.31 0.49
C SER A 108 -5.04 -3.77 1.53
N LEU A 109 -5.38 -2.65 2.19
CA LEU A 109 -4.54 -2.07 3.25
C LEU A 109 -4.28 -2.97 4.46
N ASN A 110 -5.03 -4.06 4.60
CA ASN A 110 -5.00 -4.96 5.74
C ASN A 110 -4.12 -6.20 5.48
N ARG A 111 -3.28 -6.18 4.45
CA ARG A 111 -2.41 -7.28 4.03
C ARG A 111 -1.00 -6.78 3.75
N ASN A 112 -0.02 -7.66 4.00
CA ASN A 112 1.38 -7.43 3.65
C ASN A 112 1.62 -7.97 2.23
N TYR A 113 2.09 -7.11 1.33
CA TYR A 113 2.37 -7.47 -0.06
C TYR A 113 3.88 -7.42 -0.35
N VAL A 114 4.33 -8.34 -1.20
CA VAL A 114 5.67 -8.31 -1.80
C VAL A 114 5.51 -7.93 -3.27
N LEU A 115 6.19 -6.88 -3.71
CA LEU A 115 6.26 -6.50 -5.12
C LEU A 115 7.33 -7.36 -5.81
N THR A 116 6.97 -7.98 -6.93
CA THR A 116 7.91 -8.72 -7.78
C THR A 116 7.90 -8.12 -9.18
N VAL A 117 9.07 -7.72 -9.69
CA VAL A 117 9.21 -7.15 -11.03
C VAL A 117 9.38 -8.29 -12.04
N GLU A 118 8.38 -8.51 -12.89
CA GLU A 118 8.42 -9.58 -13.90
C GLU A 118 9.18 -9.16 -15.18
N LYS A 119 9.20 -7.87 -15.54
CA LYS A 119 9.88 -7.34 -16.74
C LYS A 119 10.50 -5.97 -16.47
N SER A 120 11.72 -5.76 -16.98
CA SER A 120 12.42 -4.47 -16.97
C SER A 120 12.96 -4.15 -18.36
N HIS A 121 12.88 -2.86 -18.75
CA HIS A 121 13.38 -2.36 -20.02
C HIS A 121 14.43 -1.29 -19.77
N ILE A 122 15.59 -1.41 -20.40
CA ILE A 122 16.63 -0.38 -20.40
C ILE A 122 16.65 0.25 -21.79
N HIS A 123 16.52 1.57 -21.85
CA HIS A 123 16.55 2.33 -23.09
C HIS A 123 17.78 3.25 -23.07
N MET A 124 18.36 3.50 -24.24
CA MET A 124 19.41 4.48 -24.44
C MET A 124 19.10 5.31 -25.69
N TRP A 125 19.44 6.59 -25.66
CA TRP A 125 19.33 7.46 -26.83
C TRP A 125 20.45 7.14 -27.81
N VAL A 126 20.10 6.92 -29.07
CA VAL A 126 21.04 6.56 -30.14
C VAL A 126 20.65 7.27 -31.42
N THR A 127 21.63 7.57 -32.26
CA THR A 127 21.43 8.03 -33.63
C THR A 127 20.93 6.90 -34.53
N GLU A 128 20.36 7.24 -35.69
CA GLU A 128 19.86 6.23 -36.64
C GLU A 128 20.99 5.33 -37.18
N GLU A 129 22.20 5.89 -37.32
CA GLU A 129 23.40 5.13 -37.73
C GLU A 129 23.81 4.11 -36.66
N GLU A 130 23.84 4.53 -35.38
CA GLU A 130 24.13 3.66 -34.25
C GLU A 130 23.08 2.54 -34.10
N ALA A 131 21.79 2.85 -34.28
CA ALA A 131 20.72 1.86 -34.25
C ALA A 131 20.88 0.78 -35.34
N LYS A 132 21.25 1.18 -36.56
CA LYS A 132 21.50 0.26 -37.69
C LYS A 132 22.72 -0.63 -37.45
N ALA A 133 23.76 -0.12 -36.79
CA ALA A 133 24.94 -0.89 -36.42
C ALA A 133 24.61 -1.93 -35.32
N MET A 134 23.83 -1.55 -34.30
CA MET A 134 23.46 -2.43 -33.19
C MET A 134 22.44 -3.51 -33.57
N GLY A 135 21.48 -3.22 -34.45
CA GLY A 135 20.47 -4.20 -34.89
C GLY A 135 21.06 -5.43 -35.57
N LYS A 136 22.24 -5.33 -36.19
CA LYS A 136 22.98 -6.47 -36.76
C LYS A 136 23.61 -7.35 -35.69
N GLN A 137 24.10 -6.73 -34.61
CA GLN A 137 24.82 -7.43 -33.53
C GLN A 137 23.86 -8.17 -32.58
N SER A 138 22.64 -7.67 -32.38
CA SER A 138 21.60 -8.33 -31.55
C SER A 138 20.96 -9.55 -32.24
N ALA A 139 21.06 -9.68 -33.56
CA ALA A 139 20.56 -10.83 -34.31
C ALA A 139 21.51 -12.04 -34.27
N GLU A 140 22.82 -11.80 -34.11
CA GLU A 140 23.87 -12.84 -34.06
C GLU A 140 24.15 -13.37 -32.64
N SER A 141 23.62 -12.71 -31.61
CA SER A 141 23.86 -13.02 -30.18
C SER A 141 22.64 -13.63 -29.48
N LYS A 142 21.78 -14.33 -30.24
CA LYS A 142 20.68 -15.11 -29.67
C LYS A 142 21.21 -16.50 -29.24
N PRO A 143 21.12 -16.90 -27.97
CA PRO A 143 21.35 -18.29 -27.58
C PRO A 143 20.27 -19.23 -28.12
#